data_AF-A0A7W9DAR3-F1
#
_entry.id   AF-A0A7W9DAR3-F1
#
_cell.length_a   1.000
_cell.length_b   1.000
_cell.length_c   1.000
_cell.angle_alpha   90.00
_cell.angle_beta   90.00
_cell.angle_gamma   90.00
#
_symmetry.space_group_name_H-M   'P 1'
#
loop_
_entity.id
_entity.type
_entity.pdbx_description
1 polymer ?
#
loop_
_entity_poly.entity_id
_entity_poly.type
_entity_poly.pdbx_seq_one_letter_code
_entity_poly.pdbx_strand_id
1 'polypeptide(L)'
;MKSGRFATSLAAALLAGLLTFSGATQASAAEVVPITPEVIAQADSEALAHPLTDREMTEIADQLSEEASTESGLSQDELESLDAELENGELTAWVNGKQLDPGSVQASAPGGIRSISAMSTTAAYVPTTWGACGAFDASTKNVRTFYLNSVPYAYRAIYLKCGTTGWGYRHIKDAHMNDWANKAIYVGANWRDMADFAITDALQHVYSGVYNPTNQTYKYRGVVELRRFDGRTVHTFYPVVAVSAGDYRIITAYPSNVR
;
A
#
# COMPACT_ATOMS: atom_id res chain seq x y z
N MET A 1 -17.34 -19.72 -28.83
CA MET A 1 -16.09 -19.04 -28.45
C MET A 1 -16.33 -17.54 -28.54
N LYS A 2 -16.57 -16.88 -27.40
CA LYS A 2 -16.68 -15.43 -27.27
C LYS A 2 -15.60 -15.02 -26.28
N SER A 3 -14.46 -14.57 -26.79
CA SER A 3 -13.47 -13.81 -26.00
C SER A 3 -13.68 -12.35 -26.35
N GLY A 4 -14.02 -11.55 -25.35
CA GLY A 4 -14.28 -10.14 -25.57
C GLY A 4 -14.47 -9.42 -24.26
N ARG A 5 -13.50 -8.53 -23.98
CA ARG A 5 -13.51 -7.44 -23.00
C ARG A 5 -13.36 -7.90 -21.55
N PHE A 6 -12.19 -7.71 -20.95
CA PHE A 6 -12.05 -7.37 -19.52
C PHE A 6 -10.65 -6.81 -19.13
N ALA A 7 -9.63 -6.87 -20.00
CA ALA A 7 -8.28 -6.34 -19.73
C ALA A 7 -8.16 -4.80 -19.76
N THR A 8 -9.21 -4.04 -19.40
CA THR A 8 -9.23 -2.57 -19.47
C THR A 8 -9.39 -1.88 -18.11
N SER A 9 -9.44 -2.65 -17.00
CA SER A 9 -9.82 -2.07 -15.70
C SER A 9 -8.66 -1.59 -14.82
N LEU A 10 -7.42 -2.06 -15.00
CA LEU A 10 -6.31 -1.66 -14.12
C LEU A 10 -5.49 -0.47 -14.68
N ALA A 11 -5.31 -0.40 -16.00
CA ALA A 11 -4.60 0.71 -16.65
C ALA A 11 -5.26 2.08 -16.40
N ALA A 12 -6.59 2.13 -16.24
CA ALA A 12 -7.32 3.37 -15.98
C ALA A 12 -7.09 3.95 -14.57
N ALA A 13 -6.68 3.13 -13.58
CA ALA A 13 -6.43 3.62 -12.23
C ALA A 13 -5.05 4.27 -12.06
N LEU A 14 -4.08 3.91 -12.91
CA LEU A 14 -2.75 4.54 -12.97
C LEU A 14 -2.73 5.85 -13.78
N LEU A 15 -3.72 6.09 -14.65
CA LEU A 15 -3.77 7.28 -15.51
C LEU A 15 -4.12 8.60 -14.79
N ALA A 16 -4.48 8.59 -13.49
CA ALA A 16 -4.93 9.80 -12.80
C ALA A 16 -3.80 10.70 -12.26
N GLY A 17 -2.53 10.38 -12.50
CA GLY A 17 -1.46 11.27 -12.08
C GLY A 17 -0.09 10.81 -12.55
N LEU A 18 0.24 11.07 -13.82
CA LEU A 18 1.61 11.37 -14.26
C LEU A 18 1.57 11.73 -15.77
N LEU A 19 1.34 13.01 -16.09
CA LEU A 19 1.77 13.58 -17.36
C LEU A 19 2.91 14.55 -17.06
N THR A 20 4.11 13.99 -16.89
CA THR A 20 5.36 14.73 -17.07
C THR A 20 6.23 13.92 -18.01
N PHE A 21 6.19 14.27 -19.29
CA PHE A 21 7.11 13.76 -20.31
C PHE A 21 8.56 13.96 -19.85
N SER A 22 9.28 12.88 -19.54
CA SER A 22 10.72 12.91 -19.30
C SER A 22 11.47 12.35 -20.51
N GLY A 23 11.70 13.20 -21.50
CA GLY A 23 12.72 12.98 -22.52
C GLY A 23 14.05 13.57 -22.04
N ALA A 24 15.03 12.72 -21.75
CA ALA A 24 16.37 13.18 -21.42
C ALA A 24 17.07 13.71 -22.69
N THR A 25 17.27 15.03 -22.79
CA THR A 25 18.48 15.66 -23.34
C THR A 25 18.49 17.18 -23.07
N GLN A 26 19.60 17.65 -22.48
CA GLN A 26 19.98 19.05 -22.20
C GLN A 26 19.07 19.85 -21.24
N ALA A 27 19.63 20.16 -20.06
CA ALA A 27 19.08 21.12 -19.12
C ALA A 27 19.10 22.55 -19.72
N SER A 28 18.08 22.89 -20.51
CA SER A 28 17.57 24.26 -20.54
C SER A 28 16.64 24.44 -19.34
N ALA A 29 16.58 25.64 -18.78
CA ALA A 29 15.64 25.97 -17.72
C ALA A 29 14.23 25.63 -18.22
N ALA A 30 13.60 24.60 -17.65
CA ALA A 30 12.24 24.23 -17.98
C ALA A 30 11.33 25.41 -17.63
N GLU A 31 10.83 26.08 -18.67
CA GLU A 31 9.82 27.12 -18.53
C GLU A 31 8.56 26.46 -17.97
N VAL A 32 8.14 26.89 -16.78
CA VAL A 32 6.91 26.41 -16.17
C VAL A 32 5.76 27.02 -16.97
N VAL A 33 5.26 26.27 -17.95
CA VAL A 33 4.07 26.67 -18.72
C VAL A 33 2.86 26.58 -17.78
N PRO A 34 2.13 27.69 -17.54
CA PRO A 34 0.94 27.66 -16.72
C PRO A 34 -0.14 26.83 -17.40
N ILE A 35 -0.78 25.93 -16.66
CA ILE A 35 -1.91 25.14 -17.15
C ILE A 35 -3.13 26.06 -17.24
N THR A 36 -3.41 26.59 -18.43
CA THR A 36 -4.61 27.38 -18.73
C THR A 36 -5.63 26.55 -19.51
N PRO A 37 -6.91 26.95 -19.54
CA PRO A 37 -7.92 26.31 -20.38
C PRO A 37 -7.53 26.27 -21.87
N GLU A 38 -6.81 27.28 -22.39
CA GLU A 38 -6.31 27.25 -23.77
C GLU A 38 -5.24 26.17 -23.99
N VAL A 39 -4.34 25.97 -23.03
CA VAL A 39 -3.31 24.91 -23.10
C VAL A 39 -3.95 23.53 -23.12
N ILE A 40 -5.01 23.31 -22.32
CA ILE A 40 -5.78 22.06 -22.32
C ILE A 40 -6.49 21.87 -23.66
N ALA A 41 -7.18 22.90 -24.17
CA ALA A 41 -7.88 22.82 -25.44
C ALA A 41 -6.93 22.57 -26.63
N GLN A 42 -5.72 23.12 -26.59
CA GLN A 42 -4.69 22.86 -27.58
C GLN A 42 -4.19 21.40 -27.50
N ALA A 43 -3.90 20.90 -26.30
CA ALA A 43 -3.49 19.51 -26.10
C ALA A 43 -4.56 18.51 -26.56
N ASP A 44 -5.84 18.79 -26.28
CA ASP A 44 -6.97 17.96 -26.75
C ASP A 44 -7.08 17.97 -28.28
N SER A 45 -6.87 19.13 -28.91
CA SER A 45 -6.87 19.26 -30.38
C SER A 45 -5.71 18.49 -31.02
N GLU A 46 -4.53 18.50 -30.41
CA GLU A 46 -3.35 17.77 -30.88
C GLU A 46 -3.54 16.25 -30.71
N ALA A 47 -4.09 15.80 -29.58
CA ALA A 47 -4.43 14.39 -29.35
C ALA A 47 -5.45 13.84 -30.35
N LEU A 48 -6.41 14.67 -30.78
CA LEU A 48 -7.39 14.31 -31.81
C LEU A 48 -6.78 14.30 -33.23
N ALA A 49 -5.79 15.15 -33.49
CA ALA A 49 -5.12 15.23 -34.79
C ALA A 49 -4.16 14.04 -35.01
N HIS A 50 -3.58 13.50 -33.94
CA HIS A 50 -2.63 12.40 -33.97
C HIS A 50 -3.06 11.29 -33.00
N PRO A 51 -4.09 10.49 -33.37
CA PRO A 51 -4.47 9.35 -32.57
C PRO A 51 -3.27 8.39 -32.47
N LEU A 52 -2.96 7.97 -31.24
CA LEU A 52 -1.91 6.99 -30.99
C LEU A 52 -2.17 5.73 -31.81
N THR A 53 -1.14 5.25 -32.48
CA THR A 53 -1.18 3.96 -33.17
C THR A 53 -1.19 2.82 -32.16
N ASP A 54 -1.69 1.64 -32.55
CA ASP A 54 -1.65 0.44 -31.70
C ASP A 54 -0.23 0.12 -31.20
N ARG A 55 0.80 0.42 -32.02
CA ARG A 55 2.20 0.27 -31.66
C ARG A 55 2.61 1.23 -30.54
N GLU A 56 2.26 2.52 -30.67
CA GLU A 56 2.59 3.52 -29.64
C GLU A 56 1.83 3.27 -28.34
N MET A 57 0.57 2.82 -28.43
CA MET A 57 -0.19 2.38 -27.25
C MET A 57 0.47 1.20 -26.54
N THR A 58 1.04 0.25 -27.30
CA THR A 58 1.76 -0.89 -26.73
C THR A 58 3.08 -0.44 -26.10
N GLU A 59 3.86 0.42 -26.76
CA GLU A 59 5.10 0.97 -26.22
C GLU A 59 4.88 1.76 -24.92
N ILE A 60 3.80 2.55 -24.84
CA ILE A 60 3.42 3.24 -23.61
C ILE A 60 3.01 2.25 -22.51
N ALA A 61 2.26 1.20 -22.85
CA ALA A 61 1.87 0.18 -21.88
C ALA A 61 3.08 -0.59 -21.33
N ASP A 62 4.02 -0.96 -22.20
CA ASP A 62 5.27 -1.63 -21.83
C ASP A 62 6.12 -0.73 -20.92
N GLN A 63 6.26 0.56 -21.26
CA GLN A 63 7.00 1.51 -20.44
C GLN A 63 6.36 1.70 -19.05
N LEU A 64 5.02 1.81 -18.98
CA LEU A 64 4.30 1.89 -17.71
C LEU A 64 4.44 0.60 -16.88
N SER A 65 4.46 -0.55 -17.54
CA SER A 65 4.69 -1.85 -16.91
C SER A 65 6.12 -1.95 -16.35
N GLU A 66 7.13 -1.49 -17.09
CA GLU A 66 8.52 -1.42 -16.61
C GLU A 66 8.66 -0.49 -15.39
N GLU A 67 8.00 0.67 -15.41
CA GLU A 67 7.99 1.60 -14.27
C GLU A 67 7.31 0.97 -13.04
N ALA A 68 6.15 0.33 -13.24
CA ALA A 68 5.45 -0.40 -12.18
C ALA A 68 6.27 -1.58 -11.62
N SER A 69 7.00 -2.30 -12.48
CA SER A 69 7.92 -3.38 -12.10
C SER A 69 9.06 -2.87 -11.22
N THR A 70 9.61 -1.71 -11.57
CA THR A 70 10.72 -1.08 -10.85
C THR A 70 10.28 -0.60 -9.46
N GLU A 71 9.11 0.02 -9.35
CA GLU A 71 8.58 0.48 -8.06
C GLU A 71 8.14 -0.69 -7.16
N SER A 72 7.52 -1.71 -7.74
CA SER A 72 7.08 -2.91 -7.01
C SER A 72 8.21 -3.89 -6.69
N GLY A 73 9.39 -3.72 -7.30
CA GLY A 73 10.51 -4.65 -7.15
C GLY A 73 10.21 -6.06 -7.65
N LEU A 74 9.23 -6.18 -8.55
CA LEU A 74 8.75 -7.43 -9.15
C LEU A 74 9.13 -7.42 -10.63
N SER A 75 9.46 -8.59 -11.18
CA SER A 75 9.59 -8.72 -12.64
C SER A 75 8.24 -8.59 -13.34
N GLN A 76 8.25 -8.25 -14.63
CA GLN A 76 7.03 -8.18 -15.45
C GLN A 76 6.24 -9.51 -15.42
N ASP A 77 6.94 -10.65 -15.54
CA ASP A 77 6.32 -11.98 -15.44
C ASP A 77 5.67 -12.24 -14.07
N GLU A 78 6.28 -11.72 -12.98
CA GLU A 78 5.69 -11.81 -11.64
C GLU A 78 4.45 -10.94 -11.49
N LEU A 79 4.45 -9.74 -12.08
CA LEU A 79 3.28 -8.85 -12.11
C LEU A 79 2.13 -9.49 -12.91
N GLU A 80 2.39 -10.00 -14.11
CA GLU A 80 1.36 -10.68 -14.92
C GLU A 80 0.80 -11.92 -14.22
N SER A 81 1.67 -12.69 -13.56
CA SER A 81 1.26 -13.84 -12.74
C SER A 81 0.39 -13.39 -11.57
N LEU A 82 0.78 -12.34 -10.84
CA LEU A 82 -0.02 -11.82 -9.73
C LEU A 82 -1.36 -11.25 -10.18
N ASP A 83 -1.42 -10.58 -11.34
CA ASP A 83 -2.65 -10.03 -11.89
C ASP A 83 -3.63 -11.15 -12.27
N ALA A 84 -3.16 -12.21 -12.93
CA ALA A 84 -3.99 -13.37 -13.24
C ALA A 84 -4.54 -14.06 -11.98
N GLU A 85 -3.79 -14.05 -10.88
CA GLU A 85 -4.23 -14.63 -9.60
C GLU A 85 -5.13 -13.72 -8.78
N LEU A 86 -4.88 -12.42 -8.86
CA LEU A 86 -5.74 -11.38 -8.32
C LEU A 86 -7.12 -11.43 -8.98
N GLU A 87 -7.19 -11.61 -10.30
CA GLU A 87 -8.45 -11.79 -11.03
C GLU A 87 -9.26 -13.01 -10.54
N ASN A 88 -8.58 -14.05 -10.05
CA ASN A 88 -9.22 -15.24 -9.47
C ASN A 88 -9.56 -15.10 -7.98
N GLY A 89 -9.10 -14.04 -7.30
CA GLY A 89 -9.33 -13.81 -5.87
C GLY A 89 -8.61 -14.82 -4.96
N GLU A 90 -7.50 -15.39 -5.43
CA GLU A 90 -6.84 -16.54 -4.79
C GLU A 90 -5.67 -16.17 -3.86
N LEU A 91 -5.37 -14.87 -3.73
CA LEU A 91 -4.27 -14.38 -2.92
C LEU A 91 -4.72 -13.94 -1.53
N THR A 92 -3.88 -14.26 -0.55
CA THR A 92 -4.12 -13.98 0.87
C THR A 92 -2.84 -13.45 1.51
N ALA A 93 -2.96 -12.53 2.46
CA ALA A 93 -1.80 -11.92 3.13
C ALA A 93 -1.55 -12.60 4.47
N TRP A 94 -0.27 -12.88 4.76
CA TRP A 94 0.15 -13.67 5.90
C TRP A 94 1.29 -12.99 6.66
N VAL A 95 1.19 -13.03 7.99
CA VAL A 95 2.26 -12.64 8.91
C VAL A 95 2.30 -13.63 10.05
N ASN A 96 3.47 -14.20 10.32
CA ASN A 96 3.69 -15.14 11.42
C ASN A 96 2.56 -16.21 11.57
N GLY A 97 2.15 -16.82 10.46
CA GLY A 97 1.10 -17.86 10.43
C GLY A 97 -0.34 -17.35 10.61
N LYS A 98 -0.57 -16.03 10.67
CA LYS A 98 -1.89 -15.41 10.68
C LYS A 98 -2.23 -14.84 9.33
N GLN A 99 -3.44 -15.12 8.86
CA GLN A 99 -3.98 -14.60 7.61
C GLN A 99 -4.76 -13.31 7.86
N LEU A 100 -4.59 -12.28 7.02
CA LEU A 100 -5.44 -11.10 7.03
C LEU A 100 -6.86 -11.47 6.62
N ASP A 101 -7.84 -11.12 7.46
CA ASP A 101 -9.26 -11.20 7.14
C ASP A 101 -9.82 -9.79 6.88
N PRO A 102 -9.95 -9.36 5.62
CA PRO A 102 -10.40 -8.02 5.25
C PRO A 102 -11.90 -7.78 5.47
N GLY A 103 -12.67 -8.82 5.83
CA GLY A 103 -14.13 -8.78 5.91
C GLY A 103 -14.70 -8.80 7.34
N SER A 104 -13.92 -9.16 8.35
CA SER A 104 -14.38 -9.17 9.75
C SER A 104 -14.20 -7.81 10.41
N VAL A 105 -14.85 -6.77 9.88
CA VAL A 105 -15.15 -5.60 10.71
C VAL A 105 -15.88 -6.14 11.94
N GLN A 106 -15.30 -5.99 13.14
CA GLN A 106 -15.94 -6.41 14.38
C GLN A 106 -17.31 -5.74 14.47
N ALA A 107 -18.35 -6.43 14.00
CA ALA A 107 -19.72 -6.13 14.33
C ALA A 107 -19.80 -6.32 15.84
N SER A 108 -19.70 -5.21 16.55
CA SER A 108 -20.04 -5.14 17.97
C SER A 108 -21.56 -5.32 18.06
N ALA A 109 -22.05 -6.56 17.97
CA ALA A 109 -23.45 -6.88 18.22
C ALA A 109 -23.62 -8.35 18.69
N PRO A 110 -24.41 -8.58 19.75
CA PRO A 110 -24.61 -9.90 20.34
C PRO A 110 -25.64 -10.71 19.56
N GLY A 111 -25.35 -12.00 19.38
CA GLY A 111 -26.36 -13.02 19.06
C GLY A 111 -26.74 -13.12 17.58
N GLY A 112 -26.08 -14.04 16.88
CA GLY A 112 -26.50 -14.43 15.54
C GLY A 112 -25.53 -15.40 14.90
N ILE A 113 -25.60 -16.67 15.30
CA ILE A 113 -24.79 -17.75 14.71
C ILE A 113 -25.23 -17.91 13.26
N ARG A 114 -24.40 -17.45 12.31
CA ARG A 114 -24.44 -17.92 10.92
C ARG A 114 -23.35 -18.97 10.77
N SER A 115 -23.79 -20.18 10.47
CA SER A 115 -22.95 -21.32 10.15
C SER A 115 -22.21 -21.05 8.84
N ILE A 116 -20.88 -21.03 8.91
CA ILE A 116 -20.00 -21.13 7.74
C ILE A 116 -19.10 -22.34 7.91
N SER A 117 -19.02 -23.10 6.82
CA SER A 117 -18.28 -24.34 6.64
C SER A 117 -16.84 -24.24 7.15
N ALA A 118 -16.36 -25.35 7.70
CA ALA A 118 -14.98 -25.54 8.12
C ALA A 118 -13.99 -25.26 6.97
N MET A 119 -13.27 -24.14 7.07
CA MET A 119 -11.98 -23.94 6.40
C MET A 119 -10.98 -23.47 7.45
N SER A 120 -9.87 -24.21 7.54
CA SER A 120 -8.62 -23.95 8.27
C SER A 120 -8.72 -23.28 9.64
N THR A 121 -8.25 -23.97 10.68
CA THR A 121 -7.91 -23.38 12.00
C THR A 121 -6.66 -22.47 11.92
N THR A 122 -6.57 -21.64 10.88
CA THR A 122 -5.61 -20.54 10.82
C THR A 122 -6.14 -19.42 11.70
N ALA A 123 -5.33 -18.91 12.62
CA ALA A 123 -5.70 -17.73 13.39
C ALA A 123 -5.78 -16.52 12.44
N ALA A 124 -7.01 -16.14 12.06
CA ALA A 124 -7.25 -14.94 11.27
C ALA A 124 -6.86 -13.69 12.07
N TYR A 125 -6.13 -12.77 11.44
CA TYR A 125 -5.92 -11.42 11.95
C TYR A 125 -7.09 -10.55 11.51
N VAL A 126 -7.72 -9.92 12.50
CA VAL A 126 -8.81 -8.97 12.30
C VAL A 126 -8.26 -7.56 12.46
N PRO A 127 -8.19 -6.75 11.38
CA PRO A 127 -7.77 -5.37 11.46
C PRO A 127 -8.61 -4.55 12.41
N THR A 128 -7.95 -3.69 13.18
CA THR A 128 -8.65 -2.76 14.06
C THR A 128 -9.01 -1.50 13.28
N THR A 129 -10.28 -1.09 13.34
CA THR A 129 -10.69 0.19 12.75
C THR A 129 -9.94 1.35 13.38
N TRP A 130 -9.27 2.15 12.55
CA TRP A 130 -8.57 3.35 13.01
C TRP A 130 -9.56 4.46 13.36
N GLY A 131 -9.27 5.18 14.46
CA GLY A 131 -10.05 6.34 14.87
C GLY A 131 -10.06 7.43 13.80
N ALA A 132 -11.18 8.13 13.66
CA ALA A 132 -11.30 9.20 12.68
C ALA A 132 -10.28 10.32 12.91
N CYS A 133 -9.63 10.75 11.82
CA CYS A 133 -8.72 11.90 11.80
C CYS A 133 -9.07 12.83 10.63
N GLY A 134 -9.86 13.87 10.92
CA GLY A 134 -10.23 14.93 9.99
C GLY A 134 -9.15 15.99 9.83
N ALA A 135 -9.34 16.92 8.89
CA ALA A 135 -8.39 18.00 8.60
C ALA A 135 -8.13 18.92 9.81
N PHE A 136 -9.15 19.13 10.65
CA PHE A 136 -9.09 20.04 11.81
C PHE A 136 -8.88 19.33 13.15
N ASP A 137 -8.80 17.99 13.17
CA ASP A 137 -8.50 17.26 14.40
C ASP A 137 -7.11 17.65 14.94
N ALA A 138 -6.95 17.67 16.26
CA ALA A 138 -5.67 17.94 16.88
C ALA A 138 -4.60 16.93 16.42
N SER A 139 -3.40 17.39 16.10
CA SER A 139 -2.29 16.51 15.66
C SER A 139 -1.91 15.45 16.70
N THR A 140 -2.22 15.69 17.98
CA THR A 140 -1.96 14.79 19.11
C THR A 140 -3.06 13.76 19.35
N LYS A 141 -4.22 13.87 18.68
CA LYS A 141 -5.34 12.92 18.81
C LYS A 141 -4.88 11.52 18.45
N ASN A 142 -5.16 10.55 19.32
CA ASN A 142 -4.83 9.15 19.07
C ASN A 142 -5.76 8.56 18.00
N VAL A 143 -5.17 7.92 17.00
CA VAL A 143 -5.86 7.21 15.91
C VAL A 143 -5.88 5.71 16.19
N ARG A 144 -4.74 5.16 16.61
CA ARG A 144 -4.56 3.73 16.88
C ARG A 144 -3.40 3.51 17.84
N THR A 145 -3.58 2.59 18.80
CA THR A 145 -2.52 2.17 19.73
C THR A 145 -2.02 0.78 19.38
N PHE A 146 -0.80 0.69 18.86
CA PHE A 146 -0.10 -0.57 18.64
C PHE A 146 0.72 -0.96 19.86
N TYR A 147 1.25 -2.18 19.85
CA TYR A 147 2.12 -2.67 20.91
C TYR A 147 3.41 -3.22 20.32
N LEU A 148 4.53 -2.64 20.75
CA LEU A 148 5.86 -3.15 20.47
C LEU A 148 6.17 -4.26 21.47
N ASN A 149 6.51 -5.44 20.96
CA ASN A 149 7.03 -6.54 21.76
C ASN A 149 8.53 -6.30 22.00
N SER A 150 8.88 -5.68 23.13
CA SER A 150 10.29 -5.56 23.52
C SER A 150 10.68 -6.77 24.35
N VAL A 151 11.52 -7.62 23.76
CA VAL A 151 12.08 -8.81 24.41
C VAL A 151 12.90 -8.36 25.63
N PRO A 152 12.78 -9.01 26.80
CA PRO A 152 12.00 -10.21 27.06
C PRO A 152 10.64 -10.01 27.75
N TYR A 153 10.25 -8.82 28.24
CA TYR A 153 9.08 -8.72 29.14
C TYR A 153 8.24 -7.43 29.08
N ALA A 154 8.39 -6.54 28.10
CA ALA A 154 7.60 -5.31 28.07
C ALA A 154 6.89 -5.08 26.73
N TYR A 155 5.56 -5.14 26.77
CA TYR A 155 4.72 -4.53 25.75
C TYR A 155 4.76 -3.02 25.94
N ARG A 156 5.26 -2.31 24.94
CA ARG A 156 5.26 -0.84 24.93
C ARG A 156 4.17 -0.35 23.99
N ALA A 157 3.29 0.50 24.50
CA ALA A 157 2.30 1.18 23.67
C ALA A 157 3.00 2.12 22.69
N ILE A 158 2.70 1.95 21.41
CA ILE A 158 3.16 2.79 20.30
C ILE A 158 1.94 3.48 19.70
N TYR A 159 1.99 4.80 19.56
CA TYR A 159 0.82 5.60 19.24
C TYR A 159 0.85 6.09 17.79
N LEU A 160 -0.11 5.67 16.97
CA LEU A 160 -0.44 6.39 15.76
C LEU A 160 -1.35 7.55 16.14
N LYS A 161 -0.82 8.77 16.08
CA LYS A 161 -1.61 10.00 16.28
C LYS A 161 -1.98 10.60 14.93
N CYS A 162 -2.93 11.53 14.93
CA CYS A 162 -3.37 12.26 13.75
C CYS A 162 -2.20 12.86 12.95
N GLY A 163 -1.25 13.48 13.65
CA GLY A 163 -0.01 13.94 13.04
C GLY A 163 -0.14 15.19 12.17
N THR A 164 0.84 15.36 11.29
CA THR A 164 0.89 16.40 10.24
C THR A 164 1.27 15.74 8.91
N THR A 165 1.46 16.52 7.84
CA THR A 165 1.97 16.00 6.56
C THR A 165 3.37 15.39 6.66
N GLY A 166 4.12 15.69 7.74
CA GLY A 166 5.47 15.17 7.98
C GLY A 166 5.59 14.05 9.03
N TRP A 167 4.50 13.70 9.74
CA TRP A 167 4.49 12.54 10.63
C TRP A 167 3.07 12.05 10.98
N GLY A 168 2.93 10.80 11.42
CA GLY A 168 1.68 10.24 11.92
C GLY A 168 0.70 9.82 10.83
N TYR A 169 -0.58 9.73 11.16
CA TYR A 169 -1.62 9.25 10.24
C TYR A 169 -1.71 10.08 8.96
N ARG A 170 -1.68 11.41 9.06
CA ARG A 170 -1.75 12.30 7.89
C ARG A 170 -0.58 12.08 6.94
N HIS A 171 0.64 11.94 7.45
CA HIS A 171 1.80 11.63 6.61
C HIS A 171 1.68 10.25 5.94
N ILE A 172 1.26 9.20 6.66
CA ILE A 172 1.03 7.88 6.05
C ILE A 172 -0.03 7.98 4.95
N LYS A 173 -1.11 8.73 5.22
CA LYS A 173 -2.19 8.94 4.25
C LYS A 173 -1.69 9.70 3.00
N ASP A 174 -0.95 10.78 3.20
CA ASP A 174 -0.58 11.70 2.12
C ASP A 174 0.60 11.16 1.29
N ALA A 175 1.53 10.44 1.91
CA ALA A 175 2.75 9.94 1.25
C ALA A 175 2.74 8.45 0.92
N HIS A 176 1.94 7.64 1.64
CA HIS A 176 2.03 6.17 1.57
C HIS A 176 0.68 5.45 1.42
N MET A 177 -0.44 6.18 1.26
CA MET A 177 -1.74 5.52 1.03
C MET A 177 -1.69 4.64 -0.20
N ASN A 178 -1.12 5.14 -1.30
CA ASN A 178 -1.05 4.39 -2.55
C ASN A 178 -0.16 3.16 -2.39
N ASP A 179 0.98 3.28 -1.70
CA ASP A 179 1.85 2.13 -1.40
C ASP A 179 1.09 1.02 -0.68
N TRP A 180 0.30 1.38 0.34
CA TRP A 180 -0.54 0.43 1.08
C TRP A 180 -1.70 -0.11 0.24
N ALA A 181 -2.34 0.73 -0.57
CA ALA A 181 -3.43 0.33 -1.46
C ALA A 181 -2.96 -0.68 -2.50
N ASN A 182 -1.77 -0.46 -3.07
CA ASN A 182 -1.14 -1.37 -4.03
C ASN A 182 -0.82 -2.73 -3.42
N LYS A 183 -0.57 -2.83 -2.11
CA LYS A 183 -0.45 -4.12 -1.42
C LYS A 183 -1.80 -4.70 -1.03
N ALA A 184 -2.76 -3.86 -0.66
CA ALA A 184 -4.09 -4.26 -0.20
C ALA A 184 -4.97 -4.84 -1.32
N ILE A 185 -4.80 -4.36 -2.56
CA ILE A 185 -5.58 -4.81 -3.72
C ILE A 185 -5.46 -6.32 -3.91
N TYR A 186 -4.26 -6.89 -3.74
CA TYR A 186 -4.00 -8.32 -3.92
C TYR A 186 -4.86 -9.23 -3.05
N VAL A 187 -5.43 -8.72 -1.96
CA VAL A 187 -6.18 -9.52 -0.98
C VAL A 187 -7.57 -8.94 -0.74
N GLY A 188 -8.05 -8.04 -1.62
CA GLY A 188 -9.36 -7.41 -1.49
C GLY A 188 -9.53 -6.58 -0.20
N ALA A 189 -8.44 -6.10 0.40
CA ALA A 189 -8.45 -5.31 1.63
C ALA A 189 -8.52 -3.82 1.34
N ASN A 190 -8.94 -3.03 2.34
CA ASN A 190 -8.71 -1.60 2.31
C ASN A 190 -7.27 -1.26 2.76
N TRP A 191 -6.72 -0.13 2.31
CA TRP A 191 -5.32 0.23 2.60
C TRP A 191 -5.01 0.35 4.10
N ARG A 192 -5.99 0.77 4.93
CA ARG A 192 -5.80 0.87 6.39
C ARG A 192 -5.77 -0.50 7.04
N ASP A 193 -6.55 -1.45 6.54
CA ASP A 193 -6.56 -2.82 7.07
C ASP A 193 -5.21 -3.49 6.80
N MET A 194 -4.69 -3.35 5.58
CA MET A 194 -3.36 -3.84 5.22
C MET A 194 -2.27 -3.14 6.05
N ALA A 195 -2.36 -1.81 6.23
CA ALA A 195 -1.42 -1.08 7.07
C ALA A 195 -1.49 -1.50 8.54
N ASP A 196 -2.68 -1.67 9.13
CA ASP A 196 -2.88 -2.09 10.51
C ASP A 196 -2.29 -3.49 10.76
N PHE A 197 -2.54 -4.41 9.82
CA PHE A 197 -1.98 -5.76 9.80
C PHE A 197 -0.45 -5.75 9.77
N ALA A 198 0.12 -5.04 8.80
CA ALA A 198 1.55 -5.02 8.58
C ALA A 198 2.33 -4.25 9.65
N ILE A 199 1.78 -3.15 10.17
CA ILE A 199 2.36 -2.40 11.30
C ILE A 199 2.34 -3.26 12.57
N THR A 200 1.27 -4.01 12.79
CA THR A 200 1.18 -4.91 13.95
C THR A 200 2.27 -5.97 13.90
N ASP A 201 2.50 -6.59 12.73
CA ASP A 201 3.59 -7.54 12.57
C ASP A 201 4.96 -6.90 12.81
N ALA A 202 5.24 -5.74 12.17
CA ALA A 202 6.51 -5.04 12.32
C ALA A 202 6.85 -4.66 13.77
N LEU A 203 5.86 -4.51 14.63
CA LEU A 203 6.04 -4.17 16.06
C LEU A 203 5.97 -5.40 16.99
N GLN A 204 5.26 -6.46 16.63
CA GLN A 204 5.12 -7.65 17.49
C GLN A 204 6.12 -8.76 17.16
N HIS A 205 6.51 -8.87 15.88
CA HIS A 205 7.46 -9.85 15.36
C HIS A 205 8.58 -9.12 14.62
N VAL A 206 9.27 -8.23 15.34
CA VAL A 206 10.32 -7.37 14.80
C VAL A 206 11.36 -8.22 14.08
N TYR A 207 11.37 -8.13 12.75
CA TYR A 207 12.36 -8.75 11.88
C TYR A 207 13.71 -8.03 12.00
N SER A 208 13.69 -6.69 12.06
CA SER A 208 14.85 -5.88 12.41
C SER A 208 14.45 -4.57 13.09
N GLY A 209 15.30 -4.08 13.97
CA GLY A 209 15.09 -2.84 14.72
C GLY A 209 16.39 -2.04 14.80
N VAL A 210 16.43 -0.84 14.22
CA VAL A 210 17.63 0.01 14.20
C VAL A 210 17.32 1.38 14.78
N TYR A 211 18.16 1.83 15.71
CA TYR A 211 18.09 3.20 16.23
C TYR A 211 18.87 4.15 15.31
N ASN A 212 18.23 5.26 14.92
CA ASN A 212 18.87 6.35 14.21
C ASN A 212 19.06 7.55 15.17
N PRO A 213 20.30 7.86 15.57
CA PRO A 213 20.57 8.96 16.49
C PRO A 213 20.33 10.34 15.87
N THR A 214 20.44 10.47 14.55
CA THR A 214 20.32 11.76 13.84
C THR A 214 18.92 12.36 13.96
N ASN A 215 17.90 11.52 13.88
CA ASN A 215 16.50 11.95 14.00
C ASN A 215 15.78 11.38 15.23
N GLN A 216 16.51 10.71 16.12
CA GLN A 216 16.00 10.09 17.35
C GLN A 216 14.78 9.18 17.08
N THR A 217 14.92 8.28 16.10
CA THR A 217 13.87 7.32 15.76
C THR A 217 14.37 5.88 15.83
N TYR A 218 13.45 4.98 16.17
CA TYR A 218 13.61 3.54 15.94
C TYR A 218 12.92 3.17 14.64
N LYS A 219 13.61 2.43 13.78
CA LYS A 219 13.04 1.85 12.57
C LYS A 219 12.85 0.35 12.79
N TYR A 220 11.60 -0.07 12.87
CA TYR A 220 11.21 -1.49 12.98
C TYR A 220 10.78 -2.02 11.62
N ARG A 221 11.06 -3.29 11.37
CA ARG A 221 10.63 -4.00 10.17
C ARG A 221 9.87 -5.27 10.53
N GLY A 222 8.86 -5.60 9.75
CA GLY A 222 8.17 -6.91 9.78
C GLY A 222 8.35 -7.65 8.46
N VAL A 223 7.63 -8.75 8.29
CA VAL A 223 7.60 -9.54 7.05
C VAL A 223 6.16 -9.93 6.74
N VAL A 224 5.68 -9.50 5.58
CA VAL A 224 4.35 -9.88 5.08
C VAL A 224 4.54 -10.71 3.82
N GLU A 225 3.87 -11.85 3.78
CA GLU A 225 3.88 -12.78 2.66
C GLU A 225 2.51 -12.79 1.98
N LEU A 226 2.48 -12.58 0.67
CA LEU A 226 1.32 -12.89 -0.15
C LEU A 226 1.41 -14.35 -0.57
N ARG A 227 0.35 -15.11 -0.28
CA ARG A 227 0.29 -16.55 -0.54
C ARG A 227 -0.94 -16.92 -1.36
N ARG A 228 -0.76 -17.88 -2.26
CA ARG A 228 -1.84 -18.56 -3.00
C ARG A 228 -2.64 -19.49 -2.08
N PHE A 229 -3.80 -19.92 -2.55
CA PHE A 229 -4.63 -20.92 -1.88
C PHE A 229 -3.92 -22.26 -1.64
N ASP A 230 -2.91 -22.60 -2.45
CA ASP A 230 -2.07 -23.80 -2.30
C ASP A 230 -0.98 -23.65 -1.22
N GLY A 231 -0.90 -22.48 -0.58
CA GLY A 231 0.02 -22.16 0.51
C GLY A 231 1.39 -21.66 0.06
N ARG A 232 1.66 -21.56 -1.25
CA ARG A 232 2.93 -21.02 -1.76
C ARG A 232 2.99 -19.51 -1.62
N THR A 233 4.11 -19.01 -1.11
CA THR A 233 4.42 -17.57 -1.11
C THR A 233 4.77 -17.13 -2.52
N VAL A 234 4.01 -16.17 -3.05
CA VAL A 234 4.23 -15.56 -4.36
C VAL A 234 5.01 -14.26 -4.27
N HIS A 235 4.86 -13.54 -3.17
CA HIS A 235 5.52 -12.26 -2.97
C HIS A 235 5.74 -12.01 -1.49
N THR A 236 6.84 -11.33 -1.17
CA THR A 236 7.16 -10.93 0.21
C THR A 236 7.52 -9.46 0.20
N PHE A 237 6.94 -8.70 1.12
CA PHE A 237 7.33 -7.31 1.37
C PHE A 237 7.55 -7.06 2.85
N TYR A 238 8.25 -5.97 3.14
CA TYR A 238 8.77 -5.62 4.46
C TYR A 238 8.13 -4.32 4.92
N PRO A 239 7.12 -4.36 5.80
CA PRO A 239 6.61 -3.15 6.42
C PRO A 239 7.70 -2.48 7.25
N VAL A 240 7.92 -1.19 7.00
CA VAL A 240 8.85 -0.35 7.76
C VAL A 240 8.04 0.60 8.63
N VAL A 241 8.31 0.62 9.94
CA VAL A 241 7.65 1.49 10.90
C VAL A 241 8.69 2.33 11.64
N ALA A 242 8.66 3.65 11.43
CA ALA A 242 9.51 4.58 12.14
C ALA A 242 8.78 5.12 13.37
N VAL A 243 9.39 5.00 14.54
CA VAL A 243 8.83 5.40 15.84
C VAL A 243 9.75 6.40 16.51
N SER A 244 9.20 7.49 17.07
CA SER A 244 9.98 8.44 17.85
C SER A 244 10.54 7.79 19.12
N ALA A 245 11.82 7.99 19.40
CA ALA A 245 12.45 7.51 20.63
C ALA A 245 11.99 8.27 21.88
N GLY A 246 11.50 9.50 21.71
CA GLY A 246 11.07 10.36 22.82
C GLY A 246 9.67 10.04 23.33
N ASP A 247 8.66 10.10 22.45
CA ASP A 247 7.25 9.98 22.84
C ASP A 247 6.53 8.74 22.27
N TYR A 248 7.28 7.82 21.66
CA TYR A 248 6.78 6.54 21.13
C TYR A 248 5.61 6.67 20.15
N ARG A 249 5.52 7.80 19.44
CA ARG A 249 4.58 7.96 18.34
C ARG A 249 5.14 7.38 17.05
N ILE A 250 4.26 6.87 16.20
CA ILE A 250 4.61 6.53 14.82
C ILE A 250 4.86 7.82 14.05
N ILE A 251 6.04 7.92 13.44
CA ILE A 251 6.43 8.98 12.52
C ILE A 251 5.94 8.65 11.11
N THR A 252 6.24 7.45 10.62
CA THR A 252 5.74 6.95 9.32
C THR A 252 5.65 5.44 9.33
N ALA A 253 4.86 4.89 8.40
CA ALA A 253 4.81 3.47 8.09
C ALA A 253 4.51 3.25 6.60
N TYR A 254 5.29 2.39 5.96
CA TYR A 254 5.17 2.10 4.53
C TYR A 254 5.67 0.68 4.20
N PRO A 255 5.18 0.03 3.13
CA PRO A 255 5.73 -1.22 2.65
C PRO A 255 7.02 -0.99 1.87
N SER A 256 7.98 -1.91 1.96
CA SER A 256 9.23 -1.88 1.18
C SER A 256 9.49 -3.24 0.57
N ASN A 257 10.00 -3.29 -0.65
CA ASN A 257 10.42 -4.54 -1.29
C ASN A 257 11.89 -4.89 -0.95
N VAL A 258 12.57 -4.02 -0.19
CA VAL A 258 13.95 -4.22 0.25
C VAL A 258 13.97 -4.70 1.70
N ARG A 259 14.69 -5.79 1.94
CA ARG A 259 14.85 -6.43 3.25
C ARG A 259 15.54 -5.53 4.29
#